data_AF-A0A924W550-F1
#
_entry.id   AF-A0A924W550-F1
#
_cell.length_a   1.000
_cell.length_b   1.000
_cell.length_c   1.000
_cell.angle_alpha   90.00
_cell.angle_beta   90.00
_cell.angle_gamma   90.00
#
_symmetry.space_group_name_H-M   'P 1'
#
loop_
_entity.id
_entity.type
_entity.pdbx_description
1 polymer ?
#
loop_
_entity_poly.entity_id
_entity_poly.type
_entity_poly.pdbx_seq_one_letter_code
_entity_poly.pdbx_strand_id
1 'polypeptide(L)'
;MMCRHACIAWALVCIVLTGGTASAQVTVSGNIDDTYPGYLDGYVATFPGTLQRGLTFHDSRPGTPGYPSRTATVRSGGGPGYVNGYGFVQWIQKASDPNPNPESYGMTTTSSARATWNDIMVTGPAGPAMVPISVNLLLHGSFSFPISNVVDPFDLGWMQYSSAGFSLLINGELAANGNWGVRSDSSGPYLYFGGGVFADFDGTYEGTSAVVMVPANTFFSIEMYLAVTAQFDIPLGGSAIIATVNNFTRTASFATNGPVFNLPAGYTAGSVEAGVTNNTFALCVCDWNYSGGINSQDFFDFLSDFFAADADFNNDALTNSQDFFDFLTCFLTGCP
;
A
#
# COMPACT_ATOMS: atom_id res chain seq x y z
N MET A 1 -41.36 15.69 14.31
CA MET A 1 -40.34 15.26 15.29
C MET A 1 -39.23 14.56 14.52
N MET A 2 -38.15 15.27 14.21
CA MET A 2 -36.98 14.74 13.50
C MET A 2 -36.09 14.01 14.51
N CYS A 3 -35.96 12.69 14.36
CA CYS A 3 -34.99 11.90 15.11
C CYS A 3 -33.69 11.85 14.30
N ARG A 4 -32.77 12.78 14.55
CA ARG A 4 -31.40 12.74 14.01
C ARG A 4 -30.67 11.60 14.70
N HIS A 5 -30.37 10.52 13.97
CA HIS A 5 -29.49 9.46 14.44
C HIS A 5 -28.05 9.95 14.39
N ALA A 6 -27.36 9.82 15.52
CA ALA A 6 -25.94 10.13 15.65
C ALA A 6 -25.11 9.02 14.98
N CYS A 7 -24.30 9.39 13.98
CA CYS A 7 -23.14 8.59 13.61
C CYS A 7 -22.13 8.69 14.76
N ILE A 8 -21.86 7.57 15.42
CA ILE A 8 -20.77 7.47 16.41
C ILE A 8 -19.47 7.32 15.62
N ALA A 9 -18.78 8.43 15.40
CA ALA A 9 -17.40 8.42 14.95
C ALA A 9 -16.49 8.27 16.18
N TRP A 10 -15.74 7.18 16.26
CA TRP A 10 -14.70 7.00 17.27
C TRP A 10 -13.48 7.85 16.88
N ALA A 11 -13.32 9.01 17.50
CA ALA A 11 -12.11 9.84 17.37
C ALA A 11 -11.15 9.50 18.52
N LEU A 12 -9.99 8.91 18.20
CA LEU A 12 -8.97 8.53 19.18
C LEU A 12 -7.98 9.66 19.43
N VAL A 13 -7.60 9.79 20.70
CA VAL A 13 -6.66 10.75 21.32
C VAL A 13 -5.28 10.75 20.64
N CYS A 14 -4.74 11.94 20.40
CA CYS A 14 -3.41 12.16 19.84
C CYS A 14 -2.40 12.48 20.97
N ILE A 15 -1.38 11.64 21.15
CA ILE A 15 -0.21 11.91 21.99
C ILE A 15 0.95 12.20 21.04
N VAL A 16 1.52 13.41 21.13
CA VAL A 16 2.68 13.83 20.35
C VAL A 16 3.93 13.61 21.19
N LEU A 17 4.85 12.76 20.70
CA LEU A 17 6.22 12.66 21.22
C LEU A 17 7.18 13.16 20.14
N THR A 18 7.94 14.22 20.44
CA THR A 18 8.92 14.81 19.53
C THR A 18 10.31 14.24 19.80
N GLY A 19 10.79 13.40 18.89
CA GLY A 19 12.19 13.02 18.71
C GLY A 19 12.40 12.78 17.20
N GLY A 20 13.55 13.14 16.63
CA GLY A 20 13.80 13.09 15.18
C GLY A 20 13.66 11.68 14.60
N THR A 21 12.44 11.34 14.18
CA THR A 21 12.06 10.08 13.54
C THR A 21 11.73 10.35 12.09
N ALA A 22 12.07 9.41 11.21
CA ALA A 22 11.57 9.34 9.83
C ALA A 22 10.11 9.82 9.78
N SER A 23 9.84 10.86 8.98
CA SER A 23 8.47 11.36 8.85
C SER A 23 7.80 10.58 7.71
N ALA A 24 7.17 9.46 8.05
CA ALA A 24 6.18 8.89 7.15
C ALA A 24 4.93 9.77 7.19
N GLN A 25 4.48 10.27 6.05
CA GLN A 25 3.17 10.91 5.90
C GLN A 25 2.22 9.92 5.24
N VAL A 26 1.34 9.34 6.04
CA VAL A 26 0.28 8.47 5.54
C VAL A 26 -0.92 9.34 5.18
N THR A 27 -1.46 9.21 3.97
CA THR A 27 -2.73 9.85 3.58
C THR A 27 -3.69 8.76 3.13
N VAL A 28 -4.74 8.54 3.91
CA VAL A 28 -5.83 7.68 3.51
C VAL A 28 -6.96 8.57 3.02
N SER A 29 -7.50 8.34 1.82
CA SER A 29 -8.73 8.99 1.35
C SER A 29 -9.68 7.97 0.72
N GLY A 30 -10.87 7.85 1.30
CA GLY A 30 -12.00 7.16 0.66
C GLY A 30 -12.93 8.21 0.09
N ASN A 31 -13.40 8.02 -1.14
CA ASN A 31 -14.51 8.79 -1.67
C ASN A 31 -15.66 7.85 -2.06
N ILE A 32 -16.81 8.08 -1.43
CA ILE A 32 -18.07 7.44 -1.82
C ILE A 32 -18.83 8.52 -2.58
N ASP A 33 -18.70 8.50 -3.91
CA ASP A 33 -19.44 9.41 -4.76
C ASP A 33 -20.82 8.80 -5.00
N ASP A 34 -21.73 9.07 -4.06
CA ASP A 34 -23.15 8.87 -4.29
C ASP A 34 -23.63 10.09 -5.07
N THR A 35 -24.09 9.92 -6.31
CA THR A 35 -24.56 11.04 -7.16
C THR A 35 -25.78 11.78 -6.58
N TYR A 36 -26.26 11.36 -5.40
CA TYR A 36 -27.14 12.16 -4.56
C TYR A 36 -26.41 13.37 -3.95
N PRO A 37 -26.93 14.60 -4.11
CA PRO A 37 -26.40 15.78 -3.43
C PRO A 37 -26.56 15.60 -1.91
N GLY A 38 -25.51 15.19 -1.20
CA GLY A 38 -25.64 14.92 0.23
C GLY A 38 -24.38 14.72 1.06
N TYR A 39 -23.52 13.74 0.74
CA TYR A 39 -22.49 13.30 1.69
C TYR A 39 -21.22 12.81 0.99
N LEU A 40 -20.27 13.72 0.77
CA LEU A 40 -18.86 13.38 0.53
C LEU A 40 -18.19 13.18 1.89
N ASP A 41 -18.15 11.95 2.37
CA ASP A 41 -17.40 11.59 3.58
C ASP A 41 -15.92 11.34 3.21
N GLY A 42 -15.21 12.43 2.93
CA GLY A 42 -13.77 12.42 2.74
C GLY A 42 -13.04 12.48 4.08
N TYR A 43 -12.39 11.40 4.46
CA TYR A 43 -11.48 11.40 5.62
C TYR A 43 -10.06 11.58 5.09
N VAL A 44 -9.33 12.55 5.64
CA VAL A 44 -7.89 12.72 5.43
C VAL A 44 -7.26 12.71 6.80
N ALA A 45 -6.46 11.69 7.07
CA ALA A 45 -5.70 11.60 8.30
C ALA A 45 -4.21 11.66 7.95
N THR A 46 -3.54 12.70 8.45
CA THR A 46 -2.11 12.96 8.23
C THR A 46 -1.40 12.78 9.58
N PHE A 47 -0.43 11.88 9.65
CA PHE A 47 0.37 11.66 10.86
C PHE A 47 1.85 11.58 10.51
N PRO A 48 2.75 12.11 11.35
CA PRO A 48 4.16 11.75 11.33
C PRO A 48 4.39 10.40 12.04
N GLY A 49 4.98 9.43 11.35
CA GLY A 49 5.52 8.20 11.95
C GLY A 49 4.99 6.88 11.35
N THR A 50 5.57 5.76 11.79
CA THR A 50 5.27 4.39 11.36
C THR A 50 3.89 3.95 11.89
N LEU A 51 2.84 4.02 11.06
CA LEU A 51 1.49 3.61 11.46
C LEU A 51 0.78 2.92 10.29
N GLN A 52 0.47 1.64 10.45
CA GLN A 52 -0.52 0.94 9.64
C GLN A 52 -1.91 1.32 10.18
N ARG A 53 -2.68 2.17 9.48
CA ARG A 53 -4.06 2.48 9.89
C ARG A 53 -5.06 2.20 8.81
N GLY A 54 -6.09 1.45 9.19
CA GLY A 54 -7.23 1.13 8.36
C GLY A 54 -8.41 2.07 8.60
N LEU A 55 -8.95 2.67 7.54
CA LEU A 55 -10.32 3.17 7.55
C LEU A 55 -11.21 2.08 6.96
N THR A 56 -12.16 1.59 7.76
CA THR A 56 -13.21 0.69 7.28
C THR A 56 -14.54 1.40 7.35
N PHE A 57 -15.19 1.59 6.21
CA PHE A 57 -16.54 2.12 6.11
C PHE A 57 -17.50 0.98 5.83
N HIS A 58 -18.57 0.90 6.63
CA HIS A 58 -19.71 0.02 6.39
C HIS A 58 -20.97 0.88 6.35
N ASP A 59 -21.58 1.03 5.17
CA ASP A 59 -22.97 1.51 5.09
C ASP A 59 -23.88 0.28 5.05
N SER A 60 -24.54 0.06 6.18
CA SER A 60 -25.71 -0.80 6.26
C SER A 60 -26.81 0.04 6.89
N ARG A 61 -27.74 0.55 6.08
CA ARG A 61 -28.92 1.26 6.61
C ARG A 61 -29.79 0.25 7.36
N PRO A 62 -29.84 0.27 8.71
CA PRO A 62 -30.56 -0.75 9.46
C PRO A 62 -32.06 -0.49 9.29
N GLY A 63 -32.81 -1.48 8.78
CA GLY A 63 -34.27 -1.45 8.79
C GLY A 63 -34.98 -1.18 7.45
N THR A 64 -34.26 -1.02 6.35
CA THR A 64 -34.88 -0.95 5.01
C THR A 64 -34.50 -2.17 4.16
N PRO A 65 -35.39 -3.18 4.04
CA PRO A 65 -35.17 -4.33 3.18
C PRO A 65 -34.88 -3.88 1.74
N GLY A 66 -33.73 -4.28 1.18
CA GLY A 66 -33.36 -4.00 -0.22
C GLY A 66 -32.19 -3.04 -0.43
N TYR A 67 -31.70 -2.34 0.60
CA TYR A 67 -30.53 -1.47 0.44
C TYR A 67 -29.23 -2.29 0.26
N PRO A 68 -28.35 -1.86 -0.65
CA PRO A 68 -27.07 -2.52 -0.86
C PRO A 68 -26.17 -2.37 0.37
N SER A 69 -25.40 -3.43 0.68
CA SER A 69 -24.32 -3.32 1.66
C SER A 69 -23.07 -2.81 0.93
N ARG A 70 -22.46 -1.76 1.50
CA ARG A 70 -21.23 -1.15 0.98
C ARG A 70 -20.13 -1.29 2.02
N THR A 71 -19.00 -1.86 1.62
CA THR A 71 -17.81 -1.94 2.46
C THR A 71 -16.62 -1.35 1.71
N ALA A 72 -15.90 -0.44 2.34
CA ALA A 72 -14.63 0.07 1.85
C ALA A 72 -13.59 -0.05 2.97
N THR A 73 -12.43 -0.65 2.69
CA THR A 73 -11.32 -0.73 3.64
C THR A 73 -10.07 -0.17 2.97
N VAL A 74 -9.39 0.74 3.65
CA VAL A 74 -8.18 1.37 3.12
C VAL A 74 -7.13 1.34 4.20
N ARG A 75 -5.94 0.79 3.95
CA ARG A 75 -4.83 0.80 4.91
C ARG A 75 -3.57 1.31 4.23
N SER A 76 -2.89 2.27 4.82
CA SER A 76 -1.51 2.60 4.43
C SER A 76 -0.63 2.69 5.67
N GLY A 77 0.66 2.62 5.42
CA GLY A 77 1.72 2.68 6.40
C GLY A 77 3.06 2.85 5.71
N GLY A 78 4.09 3.11 6.49
CA GLY A 78 5.46 3.19 6.04
C GLY A 78 6.37 3.17 7.24
N GLY A 79 7.63 2.79 7.05
CA GLY A 79 8.61 2.66 8.11
C GLY A 79 10.03 2.90 7.62
N PRO A 80 11.05 2.47 8.39
CA PRO A 80 12.46 2.79 8.12
C PRO A 80 12.95 2.45 6.70
N GLY A 81 12.32 1.55 5.95
CA GLY A 81 12.79 1.32 4.58
C GLY A 81 11.68 0.97 3.62
N TYR A 82 10.43 1.30 3.96
CA TYR A 82 9.30 0.87 3.15
C TYR A 82 8.10 1.82 3.21
N VAL A 83 7.27 1.75 2.18
CA VAL A 83 5.90 2.24 2.16
C VAL A 83 4.95 1.12 1.72
N ASN A 84 3.76 1.08 2.31
CA ASN A 84 2.77 0.08 1.99
C ASN A 84 1.37 0.69 1.82
N GLY A 85 0.52 -0.03 1.10
CA GLY A 85 -0.83 0.41 0.78
C GLY A 85 -1.79 -0.76 0.64
N TYR A 86 -3.05 -0.52 0.89
CA TYR A 86 -4.11 -1.50 0.76
C TYR A 86 -5.39 -0.75 0.45
N GLY A 87 -6.06 -1.16 -0.63
CA GLY A 87 -7.36 -0.66 -1.00
C GLY A 87 -8.31 -1.84 -1.19
N PHE A 88 -9.48 -1.76 -0.59
CA PHE A 88 -10.54 -2.73 -0.74
C PHE A 88 -11.86 -2.01 -0.86
N VAL A 89 -12.64 -2.38 -1.86
CA VAL A 89 -14.04 -1.99 -1.99
C VAL A 89 -14.87 -3.22 -2.28
N GLN A 90 -16.03 -3.30 -1.66
CA GLN A 90 -17.02 -4.33 -1.89
C GLN A 90 -18.42 -3.73 -1.88
N TRP A 91 -19.24 -4.24 -2.79
CA TRP A 91 -20.64 -3.87 -2.92
C TRP A 91 -21.50 -5.10 -3.18
N ILE A 92 -22.63 -5.15 -2.49
CA ILE A 92 -23.59 -6.24 -2.56
C ILE A 92 -24.99 -5.63 -2.77
N GLN A 93 -25.56 -5.76 -3.97
CA GLN A 93 -26.95 -5.38 -4.24
C GLN A 93 -27.82 -6.58 -4.59
N LYS A 94 -29.05 -6.57 -4.10
CA LYS A 94 -30.10 -7.54 -4.42
C LYS A 94 -31.10 -6.91 -5.40
N ALA A 95 -31.39 -7.59 -6.52
CA ALA A 95 -32.13 -7.10 -7.71
C ALA A 95 -33.59 -6.68 -7.52
N SER A 96 -34.11 -6.56 -6.29
CA SER A 96 -35.55 -6.38 -6.10
C SER A 96 -36.02 -4.93 -6.01
N ASP A 97 -35.19 -3.93 -6.33
CA ASP A 97 -35.61 -2.53 -6.28
C ASP A 97 -35.91 -1.99 -7.68
N PRO A 98 -37.20 -1.92 -8.09
CA PRO A 98 -37.61 -1.40 -9.39
C PRO A 98 -37.58 0.13 -9.42
N ASN A 99 -36.46 0.74 -9.05
CA ASN A 99 -36.30 2.18 -9.15
C ASN A 99 -36.04 2.56 -10.63
N PRO A 100 -36.94 3.31 -11.29
CA PRO A 100 -36.87 3.58 -12.74
C PRO A 100 -35.85 4.65 -13.13
N ASN A 101 -35.10 5.22 -12.18
CA ASN A 101 -34.09 6.23 -12.48
C ASN A 101 -32.70 5.58 -12.61
N PRO A 102 -32.00 5.77 -13.75
CA PRO A 102 -30.65 5.26 -13.96
C PRO A 102 -29.66 6.13 -13.20
N GLU A 103 -29.47 5.86 -11.92
CA GLU A 103 -28.34 6.38 -11.16
C GLU A 103 -27.16 5.40 -11.29
N SER A 104 -25.94 5.94 -11.35
CA SER A 104 -24.71 5.15 -11.28
C SER A 104 -24.15 5.24 -9.87
N TYR A 105 -23.74 4.11 -9.31
CA TYR A 105 -23.03 4.06 -8.03
C TYR A 105 -21.54 3.83 -8.25
N GLY A 106 -20.75 4.83 -7.87
CA GLY A 106 -19.30 4.74 -7.83
C GLY A 106 -18.81 4.56 -6.40
N MET A 107 -17.86 3.66 -6.18
CA MET A 107 -17.04 3.69 -4.97
C MET A 107 -15.58 3.68 -5.35
N THR A 108 -14.83 4.59 -4.75
CA THR A 108 -13.39 4.71 -4.95
C THR A 108 -12.69 4.75 -3.61
N THR A 109 -11.70 3.89 -3.45
CA THR A 109 -10.77 3.95 -2.33
C THR A 109 -9.39 4.28 -2.84
N THR A 110 -8.73 5.23 -2.18
CA THR A 110 -7.34 5.56 -2.44
C THR A 110 -6.56 5.49 -1.14
N SER A 111 -5.60 4.57 -1.10
CA SER A 111 -4.60 4.51 -0.04
C SER A 111 -3.32 5.12 -0.58
N SER A 112 -2.73 6.10 0.10
CA SER A 112 -1.36 6.49 -0.20
C SER A 112 -0.47 6.52 1.04
N ALA A 113 0.81 6.23 0.80
CA ALA A 113 1.86 6.24 1.79
C ALA A 113 3.06 7.00 1.21
N ARG A 114 3.60 7.91 2.02
CA ARG A 114 4.83 8.63 1.74
C ARG A 114 5.83 8.36 2.85
N ALA A 115 7.05 7.97 2.50
CA ALA A 115 8.17 7.92 3.44
C ALA A 115 9.24 8.89 2.97
N THR A 116 9.78 9.65 3.91
CA THR A 116 10.88 10.58 3.66
C THR A 116 11.98 10.33 4.68
N TRP A 117 13.20 10.15 4.19
CA TRP A 117 14.42 10.04 4.98
C TRP A 117 15.31 11.22 4.63
N ASN A 118 15.70 12.02 5.62
CA ASN A 118 16.48 13.24 5.37
C ASN A 118 17.94 13.14 5.86
N ASP A 119 18.33 11.98 6.36
CA ASP A 119 19.63 11.70 6.97
C ASP A 119 20.49 10.73 6.14
N ILE A 120 20.16 10.54 4.86
CA ILE A 120 20.96 9.70 3.96
C ILE A 120 22.27 10.42 3.67
N MET A 121 23.39 9.78 3.98
CA MET A 121 24.71 10.28 3.67
C MET A 121 25.52 9.25 2.89
N VAL A 122 26.13 9.69 1.80
CA VAL A 122 27.12 8.90 1.06
C VAL A 122 28.51 9.34 1.50
N THR A 123 29.26 8.45 2.15
CA THR A 123 30.61 8.69 2.67
C THR A 123 31.65 8.01 1.79
N GLY A 124 32.73 8.70 1.44
CA GLY A 124 33.79 8.14 0.60
C GLY A 124 35.09 8.96 0.65
N PRO A 125 36.11 8.58 -0.14
CA PRO A 125 37.40 9.27 -0.18
C PRO A 125 37.26 10.73 -0.61
N ALA A 126 38.27 11.55 -0.32
CA ALA A 126 38.37 12.91 -0.85
C ALA A 126 38.29 12.84 -2.39
N GLY A 127 37.21 13.36 -2.95
CA GLY A 127 36.81 13.08 -4.33
C GLY A 127 35.89 14.15 -4.91
N PRO A 128 35.22 13.86 -6.05
CA PRO A 128 34.27 14.79 -6.66
C PRO A 128 33.14 15.14 -5.68
N ALA A 129 32.69 16.39 -5.73
CA ALA A 129 31.63 16.87 -4.85
C ALA A 129 30.31 16.11 -5.03
N MET A 130 30.09 15.52 -6.22
CA MET A 130 28.89 14.78 -6.57
C MET A 130 29.23 13.32 -6.93
N VAL A 131 28.41 12.39 -6.44
CA VAL A 131 28.56 10.94 -6.61
C VAL A 131 27.35 10.42 -7.37
N PRO A 132 27.53 9.66 -8.47
CA PRO A 132 26.42 8.98 -9.12
C PRO A 132 25.95 7.83 -8.25
N ILE A 133 24.65 7.78 -7.95
CA ILE A 133 24.02 6.69 -7.20
C ILE A 133 22.76 6.22 -7.90
N SER A 134 22.41 4.95 -7.74
CA SER A 134 21.06 4.45 -7.97
C SER A 134 20.65 3.57 -6.80
N VAL A 135 19.35 3.35 -6.63
CA VAL A 135 18.77 2.59 -5.52
C VAL A 135 18.20 1.28 -6.04
N ASN A 136 18.51 0.19 -5.36
CA ASN A 136 17.88 -1.10 -5.57
C ASN A 136 16.54 -1.12 -4.84
N LEU A 137 15.48 -1.37 -5.60
CA LEU A 137 14.08 -1.32 -5.20
C LEU A 137 13.47 -2.70 -5.24
N LEU A 138 12.61 -2.96 -4.26
CA LEU A 138 11.75 -4.13 -4.20
C LEU A 138 10.29 -3.64 -4.12
N LEU A 139 9.41 -4.18 -4.96
CA LEU A 139 7.96 -3.90 -5.01
C LEU A 139 7.19 -5.23 -5.03
N HIS A 140 6.43 -5.58 -3.99
CA HIS A 140 5.71 -6.88 -3.88
C HIS A 140 4.20 -6.75 -3.65
N GLY A 141 3.38 -6.73 -4.68
CA GLY A 141 1.96 -6.40 -4.58
C GLY A 141 1.08 -7.40 -5.30
N SER A 142 -0.19 -7.47 -4.92
CA SER A 142 -1.18 -8.24 -5.66
C SER A 142 -2.43 -7.43 -5.91
N PHE A 143 -3.09 -7.78 -7.00
CA PHE A 143 -4.36 -7.23 -7.40
C PHE A 143 -5.33 -8.39 -7.56
N SER A 144 -6.52 -8.26 -6.97
CA SER A 144 -7.53 -9.30 -7.02
C SER A 144 -8.89 -8.68 -7.33
N PHE A 145 -9.56 -9.27 -8.31
CA PHE A 145 -10.92 -8.94 -8.72
C PHE A 145 -11.83 -10.16 -8.52
N PRO A 146 -12.18 -10.53 -7.28
CA PRO A 146 -13.12 -11.61 -7.07
C PRO A 146 -14.51 -11.16 -7.54
N ILE A 147 -14.83 -11.43 -8.81
CA ILE A 147 -16.19 -11.29 -9.34
C ILE A 147 -16.91 -12.59 -9.07
N SER A 148 -17.89 -12.56 -8.16
CA SER A 148 -18.75 -13.69 -7.84
C SER A 148 -20.16 -13.39 -8.36
N ASN A 149 -20.53 -14.05 -9.46
CA ASN A 149 -21.90 -14.18 -9.96
C ASN A 149 -22.60 -12.85 -10.32
N VAL A 150 -22.41 -12.38 -11.56
CA VAL A 150 -23.29 -11.37 -12.17
C VAL A 150 -24.47 -12.11 -12.79
N VAL A 151 -25.68 -11.88 -12.28
CA VAL A 151 -26.88 -12.64 -12.67
C VAL A 151 -27.67 -11.96 -13.80
N ASP A 152 -27.14 -10.92 -14.45
CA ASP A 152 -27.88 -10.21 -15.50
C ASP A 152 -27.06 -9.93 -16.77
N PRO A 153 -27.48 -10.44 -17.96
CA PRO A 153 -26.80 -10.23 -19.23
C PRO A 153 -27.02 -8.84 -19.88
N PHE A 154 -27.68 -7.88 -19.21
CA PHE A 154 -27.87 -6.54 -19.78
C PHE A 154 -26.60 -5.67 -19.63
N ASP A 155 -25.84 -5.73 -20.72
CA ASP A 155 -24.62 -5.07 -21.17
C ASP A 155 -24.54 -3.54 -20.93
N LEU A 156 -24.37 -3.11 -19.69
CA LEU A 156 -24.12 -1.69 -19.36
C LEU A 156 -22.83 -1.54 -18.57
N GLY A 157 -21.74 -1.17 -19.25
CA GLY A 157 -20.74 -0.20 -18.80
C GLY A 157 -20.03 -0.36 -17.45
N TRP A 158 -20.05 -1.52 -16.79
CA TRP A 158 -19.31 -1.75 -15.55
C TRP A 158 -17.84 -1.38 -15.73
N MET A 159 -17.32 -0.48 -14.89
CA MET A 159 -15.89 -0.19 -14.87
C MET A 159 -15.34 -0.59 -13.51
N GLN A 160 -14.62 -1.70 -13.47
CA GLN A 160 -13.76 -2.00 -12.33
C GLN A 160 -12.37 -1.51 -12.66
N TYR A 161 -11.75 -0.82 -11.70
CA TYR A 161 -10.43 -0.25 -11.89
C TYR A 161 -9.61 -0.44 -10.62
N SER A 162 -8.52 -1.17 -10.75
CA SER A 162 -7.46 -1.20 -9.75
C SER A 162 -6.21 -0.58 -10.32
N SER A 163 -5.52 0.24 -9.54
CA SER A 163 -4.19 0.67 -9.89
C SER A 163 -3.28 0.83 -8.67
N ALA A 164 -1.98 0.76 -8.95
CA ALA A 164 -0.93 1.21 -8.06
C ALA A 164 -0.04 2.20 -8.83
N GLY A 165 0.41 3.24 -8.15
CA GLY A 165 1.38 4.21 -8.64
C GLY A 165 2.53 4.32 -7.64
N PHE A 166 3.76 4.35 -8.15
CA PHE A 166 4.96 4.50 -7.34
C PHE A 166 5.82 5.62 -7.89
N SER A 167 6.46 6.38 -7.00
CA SER A 167 7.55 7.30 -7.34
C SER A 167 8.61 7.33 -6.26
N LEU A 168 9.87 7.40 -6.69
CA LEU A 168 11.05 7.61 -5.88
C LEU A 168 11.71 8.92 -6.30
N LEU A 169 11.91 9.82 -5.35
CA LEU A 169 12.72 11.02 -5.51
C LEU A 169 14.01 10.87 -4.69
N ILE A 170 15.15 11.19 -5.29
CA ILE A 170 16.45 11.25 -4.63
C ILE A 170 16.93 12.69 -4.70
N ASN A 171 17.08 13.34 -3.56
CA ASN A 171 17.46 14.75 -3.46
C ASN A 171 16.56 15.67 -4.31
N GLY A 172 15.26 15.34 -4.38
CA GLY A 172 14.26 16.04 -5.19
C GLY A 172 14.23 15.69 -6.68
N GLU A 173 15.15 14.86 -7.18
CA GLU A 173 15.17 14.38 -8.57
C GLU A 173 14.39 13.07 -8.72
N LEU A 174 13.54 12.95 -9.74
CA LEU A 174 12.75 11.73 -9.99
C LEU A 174 13.67 10.58 -10.45
N ALA A 175 13.93 9.63 -9.56
CA ALA A 175 14.83 8.52 -9.81
C ALA A 175 14.10 7.28 -10.34
N ALA A 176 12.85 7.06 -9.92
CA ALA A 176 12.01 5.99 -10.45
C ALA A 176 10.55 6.39 -10.38
N ASN A 177 9.76 5.94 -11.35
CA ASN A 177 8.32 6.07 -11.32
C ASN A 177 7.67 4.92 -12.06
N GLY A 178 6.40 4.68 -11.80
CA GLY A 178 5.61 3.75 -12.58
C GLY A 178 4.17 3.74 -12.14
N ASN A 179 3.34 3.16 -12.98
CA ASN A 179 1.97 2.84 -12.66
C ASN A 179 1.62 1.46 -13.21
N TRP A 180 0.85 0.71 -12.44
CA TRP A 180 0.21 -0.50 -12.88
C TRP A 180 -1.29 -0.35 -12.70
N GLY A 181 -2.07 -0.96 -13.55
CA GLY A 181 -3.47 -1.14 -13.26
C GLY A 181 -4.14 -2.17 -14.15
N VAL A 182 -5.30 -2.59 -13.68
CA VAL A 182 -6.20 -3.47 -14.38
C VAL A 182 -7.56 -2.83 -14.43
N ARG A 183 -8.15 -2.89 -15.62
CA ARG A 183 -9.50 -2.43 -15.88
C ARG A 183 -10.31 -3.59 -16.45
N SER A 184 -11.53 -3.76 -15.95
CA SER A 184 -12.55 -4.58 -16.63
C SER A 184 -13.65 -3.66 -17.12
N ASP A 185 -14.03 -3.81 -18.39
CA ASP A 185 -15.34 -3.40 -18.87
C ASP A 185 -16.34 -4.57 -18.71
N SER A 186 -17.64 -4.29 -18.87
CA SER A 186 -18.77 -5.15 -18.50
C SER A 186 -18.81 -6.55 -19.12
N SER A 187 -18.03 -6.80 -20.17
CA SER A 187 -18.11 -8.03 -20.96
C SER A 187 -16.80 -8.39 -21.68
N GLY A 188 -15.75 -7.57 -21.55
CA GLY A 188 -14.46 -7.79 -22.19
C GLY A 188 -13.43 -8.46 -21.28
N PRO A 189 -12.30 -8.90 -21.86
CA PRO A 189 -11.16 -9.37 -21.08
C PRO A 189 -10.58 -8.23 -20.24
N TYR A 190 -9.96 -8.57 -19.11
CA TYR A 190 -9.20 -7.61 -18.31
C TYR A 190 -8.13 -6.91 -19.17
N LEU A 191 -8.14 -5.58 -19.13
CA LEU A 191 -7.13 -4.73 -19.74
C LEU A 191 -6.08 -4.38 -18.69
N TYR A 192 -4.89 -4.93 -18.89
CA TYR A 192 -3.71 -4.64 -18.08
C TYR A 192 -2.94 -3.47 -18.70
N PHE A 193 -2.49 -2.54 -17.88
CA PHE A 193 -1.58 -1.50 -18.30
C PHE A 193 -0.49 -1.30 -17.24
N GLY A 194 0.75 -1.19 -17.69
CA GLY A 194 1.94 -1.03 -16.86
C GLY A 194 2.88 -0.02 -17.49
N GLY A 195 3.57 0.75 -16.67
CA GLY A 195 4.59 1.70 -17.10
C GLY A 195 5.66 1.92 -16.04
N GLY A 196 6.86 2.29 -16.48
CA GLY A 196 8.00 2.54 -15.60
C GLY A 196 8.41 1.29 -14.81
N VAL A 197 8.57 1.42 -13.48
CA VAL A 197 8.89 0.28 -12.59
C VAL A 197 7.83 -0.83 -12.60
N PHE A 198 6.65 -0.57 -13.16
CA PHE A 198 5.57 -1.54 -13.25
C PHE A 198 5.34 -2.10 -14.68
N ALA A 199 6.22 -1.82 -15.65
CA ALA A 199 6.00 -2.21 -17.04
C ALA A 199 5.78 -3.72 -17.22
N ASP A 200 6.52 -4.54 -16.48
CA ASP A 200 6.47 -6.01 -16.53
C ASP A 200 6.06 -6.62 -15.17
N PHE A 201 5.24 -5.89 -14.39
CA PHE A 201 4.88 -6.31 -13.04
C PHE A 201 3.93 -7.52 -13.05
N ASP A 202 4.41 -8.64 -12.50
CA ASP A 202 3.68 -9.90 -12.33
C ASP A 202 3.24 -10.16 -10.88
N GLY A 203 3.42 -9.15 -10.03
CA GLY A 203 3.23 -9.22 -8.58
C GLY A 203 4.50 -8.90 -7.81
N THR A 204 5.66 -9.07 -8.45
CA THR A 204 6.96 -8.67 -7.89
C THR A 204 7.73 -7.81 -8.89
N TYR A 205 8.45 -6.81 -8.38
CA TYR A 205 9.49 -6.13 -9.13
C TYR A 205 10.72 -5.98 -8.25
N GLU A 206 11.85 -6.44 -8.77
CA GLU A 206 13.17 -6.21 -8.22
C GLU A 206 14.00 -5.50 -9.30
N GLY A 207 14.50 -4.31 -9.01
CA GLY A 207 15.21 -3.52 -10.01
C GLY A 207 15.91 -2.31 -9.45
N THR A 208 16.44 -1.47 -10.35
CA THR A 208 17.29 -0.35 -9.98
C THR A 208 16.70 0.96 -10.51
N SER A 209 16.74 2.02 -9.71
CA SER A 209 16.35 3.37 -10.13
C SER A 209 17.27 3.91 -11.23
N ALA A 210 16.86 5.01 -11.87
CA ALA A 210 17.78 5.85 -12.63
C ALA A 210 18.92 6.36 -11.75
N VAL A 211 20.05 6.69 -12.38
CA VAL A 211 21.22 7.26 -11.71
C VAL A 211 20.97 8.74 -11.42
N VAL A 212 21.14 9.13 -10.15
CA VAL A 212 21.04 10.50 -9.67
C VAL A 212 22.37 10.93 -9.07
N MET A 213 22.74 12.19 -9.28
CA MET A 213 23.96 12.76 -8.69
C MET A 213 23.66 13.33 -7.32
N VAL A 214 24.33 12.85 -6.27
CA VAL A 214 24.16 13.33 -4.88
C VAL A 214 25.46 13.88 -4.30
N PRO A 215 25.41 14.84 -3.36
CA PRO A 215 26.62 15.37 -2.75
C PRO A 215 27.31 14.32 -1.86
N ALA A 216 28.64 14.19 -1.98
CA ALA A 216 29.43 13.37 -1.07
C ALA A 216 29.52 14.01 0.32
N ASN A 217 29.55 13.18 1.37
CA ASN A 217 29.72 13.59 2.77
C ASN A 217 28.73 14.67 3.23
N THR A 218 27.56 14.72 2.60
CA THR A 218 26.49 15.67 2.88
C THR A 218 25.19 14.88 2.94
N PHE A 219 24.34 15.21 3.91
CA PHE A 219 23.01 14.62 4.00
C PHE A 219 22.14 15.06 2.82
N PHE A 220 21.35 14.13 2.29
CA PHE A 220 20.33 14.40 1.28
C PHE A 220 19.06 13.60 1.61
N SER A 221 17.96 13.95 0.94
CA SER A 221 16.68 13.31 1.16
C SER A 221 16.38 12.22 0.15
N ILE A 222 15.65 11.20 0.58
CA ILE A 222 14.96 10.25 -0.28
C ILE A 222 13.48 10.31 0.05
N GLU A 223 12.64 10.37 -0.96
CA GLU A 223 11.19 10.29 -0.82
C GLU A 223 10.65 9.12 -1.64
N MET A 224 9.97 8.19 -0.97
CA MET A 224 9.15 7.17 -1.62
C MET A 224 7.68 7.53 -1.47
N TYR A 225 6.93 7.39 -2.55
CA TYR A 225 5.50 7.57 -2.57
C TYR A 225 4.82 6.41 -3.29
N LEU A 226 3.86 5.79 -2.62
CA LEU A 226 3.01 4.74 -3.13
C LEU A 226 1.56 5.17 -3.01
N ALA A 227 0.79 4.99 -4.07
CA ALA A 227 -0.65 5.18 -4.06
C ALA A 227 -1.31 3.95 -4.68
N VAL A 228 -2.34 3.40 -4.03
CA VAL A 228 -3.17 2.32 -4.57
C VAL A 228 -4.62 2.76 -4.61
N THR A 229 -5.28 2.51 -5.74
CA THR A 229 -6.67 2.94 -5.98
C THR A 229 -7.50 1.73 -6.38
N ALA A 230 -8.52 1.40 -5.59
CA ALA A 230 -9.52 0.41 -5.95
C ALA A 230 -10.86 1.12 -6.17
N GLN A 231 -11.41 0.96 -7.36
CA GLN A 231 -12.61 1.62 -7.82
C GLN A 231 -13.54 0.62 -8.52
N PHE A 232 -14.84 0.84 -8.37
CA PHE A 232 -15.83 0.29 -9.28
C PHE A 232 -16.89 1.35 -9.61
N ASP A 233 -17.51 1.22 -10.78
CA ASP A 233 -18.69 1.98 -11.22
C ASP A 233 -19.77 1.01 -11.71
N ILE A 234 -20.98 1.20 -11.18
CA ILE A 234 -22.11 0.30 -11.31
C ILE A 234 -23.34 1.06 -11.84
N PRO A 235 -23.78 0.86 -13.11
CA PRO A 235 -25.11 1.27 -13.55
C PRO A 235 -26.20 0.45 -12.85
N LEU A 236 -27.25 1.11 -12.37
CA LEU A 236 -28.39 0.46 -11.74
C LEU A 236 -29.15 -0.46 -12.72
N GLY A 237 -29.44 -1.70 -12.29
CA GLY A 237 -30.32 -2.62 -13.02
C GLY A 237 -30.17 -4.11 -12.66
N GLY A 238 -29.02 -4.53 -12.11
CA GLY A 238 -28.72 -5.95 -11.84
C GLY A 238 -28.37 -6.27 -10.38
N SER A 239 -28.41 -7.56 -10.02
CA SER A 239 -27.71 -8.05 -8.82
C SER A 239 -26.25 -8.31 -9.16
N ALA A 240 -25.34 -7.72 -8.40
CA ALA A 240 -23.95 -8.09 -8.45
C ALA A 240 -23.32 -8.09 -7.05
N ILE A 241 -22.37 -9.00 -6.85
CA ILE A 241 -21.37 -8.91 -5.79
C ILE A 241 -20.08 -8.52 -6.49
N ILE A 242 -19.67 -7.28 -6.28
CA ILE A 242 -18.44 -6.74 -6.87
C ILE A 242 -17.48 -6.43 -5.73
N ALA A 243 -16.25 -6.92 -5.85
CA ALA A 243 -15.17 -6.58 -4.96
C ALA A 243 -13.89 -6.34 -5.74
N THR A 244 -13.15 -5.33 -5.31
CA THR A 244 -11.87 -4.94 -5.90
C THR A 244 -10.86 -4.80 -4.77
N VAL A 245 -9.74 -5.52 -4.86
CA VAL A 245 -8.71 -5.56 -3.83
C VAL A 245 -7.35 -5.24 -4.44
N ASN A 246 -6.68 -4.25 -3.85
CA ASN A 246 -5.27 -3.96 -4.09
C ASN A 246 -4.54 -4.21 -2.80
N ASN A 247 -3.68 -5.21 -2.79
CA ASN A 247 -2.90 -5.55 -1.63
C ASN A 247 -1.43 -5.24 -1.88
N PHE A 248 -1.00 -4.11 -1.34
CA PHE A 248 0.37 -3.62 -1.39
C PHE A 248 0.96 -3.56 0.04
N THR A 249 0.53 -4.42 0.97
CA THR A 249 0.92 -4.32 2.39
C THR A 249 2.40 -4.63 2.66
N ARG A 250 3.10 -5.29 1.74
CA ARG A 250 4.52 -5.70 1.85
C ARG A 250 5.42 -5.10 0.76
N THR A 251 5.06 -3.94 0.19
CA THR A 251 5.49 -3.63 -1.19
C THR A 251 6.76 -2.87 -1.36
N ALA A 252 6.79 -1.57 -1.10
CA ALA A 252 7.80 -0.72 -1.70
C ALA A 252 8.91 -0.44 -0.71
N SER A 253 9.99 -1.21 -0.81
CA SER A 253 11.11 -1.13 0.10
C SER A 253 12.45 -1.01 -0.62
N PHE A 254 13.49 -0.69 0.17
CA PHE A 254 14.85 -1.01 -0.23
C PHE A 254 15.03 -2.52 -0.38
N ALA A 255 15.88 -2.94 -1.32
CA ALA A 255 16.22 -4.35 -1.49
C ALA A 255 17.00 -4.88 -0.27
N THR A 256 16.66 -6.08 0.19
CA THR A 256 17.26 -6.74 1.38
C THR A 256 18.45 -7.64 1.05
N ASN A 257 18.66 -7.97 -0.23
CA ASN A 257 19.64 -8.97 -0.67
C ASN A 257 21.02 -8.39 -1.06
N GLY A 258 21.39 -7.19 -0.58
CA GLY A 258 22.70 -6.62 -0.88
C GLY A 258 22.82 -5.12 -0.64
N PRO A 259 23.81 -4.48 -1.30
CA PRO A 259 23.94 -3.04 -1.29
C PRO A 259 22.65 -2.35 -1.76
N VAL A 260 22.12 -1.44 -0.94
CA VAL A 260 20.90 -0.68 -1.25
C VAL A 260 21.17 0.32 -2.37
N PHE A 261 22.33 0.95 -2.29
CA PHE A 261 22.78 1.93 -3.26
C PHE A 261 23.85 1.32 -4.15
N ASN A 262 23.72 1.48 -5.46
CA ASN A 262 24.80 1.19 -6.38
C ASN A 262 25.76 2.39 -6.35
N LEU A 263 26.84 2.23 -5.59
CA LEU A 263 27.83 3.27 -5.35
C LEU A 263 29.13 2.96 -6.11
N PRO A 264 29.91 3.98 -6.51
CA PRO A 264 31.27 3.79 -6.96
C PRO A 264 32.14 3.15 -5.87
N ALA A 265 33.21 2.44 -6.28
CA ALA A 265 34.13 1.81 -5.34
C ALA A 265 34.72 2.81 -4.33
N GLY A 266 34.78 2.42 -3.07
CA GLY A 266 35.27 3.25 -1.97
C GLY A 266 34.22 4.16 -1.31
N TYR A 267 32.99 4.16 -1.81
CA TYR A 267 31.86 4.85 -1.17
C TYR A 267 30.99 3.88 -0.37
N THR A 268 30.37 4.40 0.67
CA THR A 268 29.39 3.74 1.53
C THR A 268 28.19 4.67 1.72
N ALA A 269 27.03 4.13 2.01
CA ALA A 269 25.85 4.91 2.37
C ALA A 269 25.42 4.57 3.80
N GLY A 270 24.87 5.53 4.51
CA GLY A 270 24.32 5.34 5.84
C GLY A 270 23.12 6.23 6.08
N SER A 271 22.18 5.72 6.87
CA SER A 271 21.06 6.48 7.44
C SER A 271 20.52 5.72 8.65
N VAL A 272 20.39 6.44 9.76
CA VAL A 272 19.84 5.90 11.00
C VAL A 272 18.33 5.75 10.86
N GLU A 273 17.67 6.76 10.29
CA GLU A 273 16.23 6.74 10.06
C GLU A 273 15.83 5.63 9.09
N ALA A 274 16.69 5.35 8.11
CA ALA A 274 16.41 4.37 7.08
C ALA A 274 16.86 2.94 7.42
N GLY A 275 17.51 2.73 8.57
CA GLY A 275 18.13 1.44 8.90
C GLY A 275 19.24 1.02 7.93
N VAL A 276 19.89 1.97 7.25
CA VAL A 276 20.98 1.70 6.30
C VAL A 276 22.31 1.88 7.01
N THR A 277 23.12 0.82 7.06
CA THR A 277 24.48 0.86 7.61
C THR A 277 25.46 0.30 6.59
N ASN A 278 26.53 1.03 6.28
CA ASN A 278 27.56 0.61 5.33
C ASN A 278 27.00 0.10 3.98
N ASN A 279 26.01 0.83 3.47
CA ASN A 279 25.28 0.53 2.24
C ASN A 279 24.44 -0.76 2.29
N THR A 280 24.31 -1.40 3.45
CA THR A 280 23.42 -2.55 3.64
C THR A 280 22.17 -2.13 4.38
N PHE A 281 21.02 -2.63 3.93
CA PHE A 281 19.76 -2.50 4.67
C PHE A 281 19.50 -3.81 5.40
N ALA A 282 19.60 -3.76 6.72
CA ALA A 282 19.23 -4.88 7.56
C ALA A 282 17.77 -4.70 7.96
N LEU A 283 16.86 -5.16 7.09
CA LEU A 283 15.47 -5.33 7.50
C LEU A 283 15.43 -6.48 8.50
N CYS A 284 14.82 -6.24 9.64
CA CYS A 284 14.57 -7.30 10.57
C CYS A 284 13.42 -8.17 10.05
N VAL A 285 13.71 -9.26 9.36
CA VAL A 285 12.66 -10.11 8.77
C VAL A 285 11.75 -10.71 9.86
N CYS A 286 12.25 -10.85 11.09
CA CYS A 286 11.46 -11.28 12.24
C CYS A 286 10.60 -10.18 12.88
N ASP A 287 10.76 -8.91 12.51
CA ASP A 287 9.79 -7.84 12.78
C ASP A 287 8.70 -7.92 11.70
N TRP A 288 7.86 -8.97 11.81
CA TRP A 288 6.90 -9.39 10.79
C TRP A 288 5.90 -8.30 10.40
N ASN A 289 5.53 -7.42 11.34
CA ASN A 289 4.67 -6.27 11.06
C ASN A 289 5.43 -4.96 10.84
N TYR A 290 6.76 -5.02 10.84
CA TYR A 290 7.68 -3.91 10.60
C TYR A 290 7.47 -2.73 11.55
N SER A 291 7.14 -3.00 12.81
CA SER A 291 6.91 -2.00 13.85
C SER A 291 8.18 -1.30 14.33
N GLY A 292 9.35 -1.77 13.92
CA GLY A 292 10.66 -1.32 14.39
C GLY A 292 11.15 -2.10 15.61
N GLY A 293 10.51 -3.21 15.98
CA GLY A 293 10.97 -4.05 17.07
C GLY A 293 10.27 -5.40 17.14
N ILE A 294 11.06 -6.48 17.23
CA ILE A 294 10.55 -7.85 17.40
C ILE A 294 9.88 -8.01 18.76
N ASN A 295 8.58 -8.29 18.75
CA ASN A 295 7.80 -8.54 19.96
C ASN A 295 6.67 -9.55 19.70
N SER A 296 5.89 -9.89 20.74
CA SER A 296 4.83 -10.90 20.60
C SER A 296 3.80 -10.60 19.50
N GLN A 297 3.62 -9.34 19.09
CA GLN A 297 2.75 -8.99 17.98
C GLN A 297 3.25 -9.59 16.66
N ASP A 298 4.55 -9.49 16.36
CA ASP A 298 5.16 -10.10 15.17
C ASP A 298 4.94 -11.60 15.12
N PHE A 299 5.08 -12.27 16.27
CA PHE A 299 4.84 -13.70 16.39
C PHE A 299 3.39 -14.08 16.05
N PHE A 300 2.42 -13.32 16.57
CA PHE A 300 1.01 -13.60 16.28
C PHE A 300 0.60 -13.21 14.86
N ASP A 301 1.16 -12.15 14.32
CA ASP A 301 0.93 -11.73 12.93
C ASP A 301 1.50 -12.79 11.96
N PHE A 302 2.71 -13.30 12.23
CA PHE A 302 3.30 -14.40 11.47
C PHE A 302 2.43 -15.66 11.53
N LEU A 303 1.96 -16.06 12.72
CA LEU A 303 1.09 -17.23 12.85
C LEU A 303 -0.22 -17.07 12.07
N SER A 304 -0.81 -15.87 12.08
CA SER A 304 -2.02 -15.58 11.32
C SER A 304 -1.79 -15.80 9.82
N ASP A 305 -0.70 -15.24 9.30
CA ASP A 305 -0.32 -15.38 7.89
C ASP A 305 0.07 -16.83 7.55
N PHE A 306 0.72 -17.53 8.49
CA PHE A 306 1.12 -18.93 8.34
C PHE A 306 -0.09 -19.86 8.17
N PHE A 307 -1.11 -19.72 9.02
CA PHE A 307 -2.34 -20.50 8.90
C PHE A 307 -3.20 -20.11 7.70
N ALA A 308 -2.96 -18.93 7.12
CA ALA A 308 -3.55 -18.51 5.85
C ALA A 308 -2.76 -18.96 4.61
N ALA A 309 -1.64 -19.68 4.80
CA ALA A 309 -0.67 -20.05 3.75
C ALA A 309 -0.06 -18.84 3.02
N ASP A 310 0.22 -17.77 3.77
CA ASP A 310 0.80 -16.49 3.29
C ASP A 310 2.00 -16.04 4.17
N ALA A 311 2.74 -16.99 4.72
CA ALA A 311 3.94 -16.75 5.52
C ALA A 311 5.15 -17.53 4.98
N ASP A 312 5.45 -17.30 3.70
CA ASP A 312 6.71 -17.73 3.07
C ASP A 312 7.85 -16.83 3.57
N PHE A 313 8.49 -17.25 4.66
CA PHE A 313 9.56 -16.52 5.34
C PHE A 313 10.90 -16.67 4.60
N ASN A 314 11.14 -17.84 3.99
CA ASN A 314 12.39 -18.13 3.30
C ASN A 314 12.36 -17.81 1.79
N ASN A 315 11.21 -17.36 1.28
CA ASN A 315 10.94 -17.01 -0.13
C ASN A 315 11.09 -18.18 -1.10
N ASP A 316 10.71 -19.41 -0.70
CA ASP A 316 10.71 -20.61 -1.55
C ASP A 316 9.37 -20.87 -2.28
N ALA A 317 8.44 -19.91 -2.18
CA ALA A 317 7.08 -19.92 -2.69
C ALA A 317 6.13 -20.93 -1.99
N LEU A 318 6.51 -21.50 -0.84
CA LEU A 318 5.69 -22.45 -0.08
C LEU A 318 5.64 -22.09 1.41
N THR A 319 4.51 -21.64 1.93
CA THR A 319 4.33 -21.54 3.39
C THR A 319 4.24 -22.93 4.02
N ASN A 320 5.29 -23.35 4.73
CA ASN A 320 5.43 -24.66 5.31
C ASN A 320 6.23 -24.64 6.63
N SER A 321 6.41 -25.81 7.27
CA SER A 321 7.07 -25.87 8.59
C SER A 321 8.50 -25.29 8.59
N GLN A 322 9.18 -25.22 7.45
CA GLN A 322 10.47 -24.56 7.33
C GLN A 322 10.38 -23.07 7.66
N ASP A 323 9.42 -22.34 7.09
CA ASP A 323 9.19 -20.92 7.37
C ASP A 323 8.93 -20.66 8.85
N PHE A 324 8.13 -21.53 9.47
CA PHE A 324 7.85 -21.44 10.90
C PHE A 324 9.11 -21.52 11.75
N PHE A 325 10.02 -22.45 11.45
CA PHE A 325 11.25 -22.60 12.21
C PHE A 325 12.30 -21.53 11.87
N ASP A 326 12.34 -21.06 10.62
CA ASP A 326 13.21 -19.96 10.21
C ASP A 326 12.79 -18.64 10.89
N PHE A 327 11.48 -18.35 10.88
CA PHE A 327 10.90 -17.23 11.61
C PHE A 327 11.15 -17.34 13.12
N LEU A 328 10.90 -18.50 13.74
CA LEU A 328 11.10 -18.69 15.18
C LEU A 328 12.57 -18.50 15.58
N THR A 329 13.50 -18.97 14.75
CA THR A 329 14.94 -18.77 14.98
C THR A 329 15.25 -17.27 14.97
N CYS A 330 14.84 -16.57 13.91
CA CYS A 330 15.01 -15.12 13.79
C CYS A 330 14.39 -14.37 14.98
N PHE A 331 13.13 -14.69 15.32
CA PHE A 331 12.36 -14.08 16.41
C PHE A 331 13.07 -14.19 17.76
N LEU A 332 13.66 -15.36 18.06
CA LEU A 332 14.34 -15.62 19.33
C LEU A 332 15.76 -15.07 19.40
N THR A 333 16.46 -14.99 18.26
CA THR A 333 17.84 -14.47 18.22
C THR A 333 17.90 -12.96 18.07
N GLY A 334 16.83 -12.34 17.60
CA GLY A 334 16.85 -10.96 17.14
C GLY A 334 17.27 -10.85 15.68
N CYS A 335 17.20 -9.63 15.14
CA CYS A 335 17.64 -9.31 13.79
C CYS A 335 19.18 -9.49 13.71
N PRO A 336 19.70 -10.24 12.73
CA PRO A 336 21.14 -10.37 12.52
C PRO A 336 21.83 -9.05 12.13
#